data_AF-A0A933FW94-F1
#
_entry.id   AF-A0A933FW94-F1
#
_cell.length_a   1.000
_cell.length_b   1.000
_cell.length_c   1.000
_cell.angle_alpha   90.00
_cell.angle_beta   90.00
_cell.angle_gamma   90.00
#
_symmetry.space_group_name_H-M   'P 1'
#
loop_
_entity.id
_entity.type
_entity.pdbx_description
1 polymer ?
#
loop_
_entity_poly.entity_id
_entity_poly.type
_entity_poly.pdbx_seq_one_letter_code
_entity_poly.pdbx_strand_id
1 'polypeptide(L)'
;MGNSISTKEIKILFLRSGGKCAFPECEKILVEEATAKDEPVVIGQIAHIVAESRQGPRGKNEMSDEERNKHTNLILLCPDHHVIIDSQPYTYSVPVLQQMKAIHEERIKASDGKIKESGDTIEQEIMYSTLLPLTHVPEAVFVAECAFDDGEEERVRQVIEYPEKRTELAGC
;
A
#
# COMPACT_ATOMS: atom_id res chain seq x y z
N MET A 1 7.89 -34.54 -9.51
CA MET A 1 6.91 -33.51 -9.10
C MET A 1 7.73 -32.39 -8.50
N GLY A 2 7.95 -31.29 -9.24
CA GLY A 2 8.70 -30.13 -8.74
C GLY A 2 7.93 -29.50 -7.59
N ASN A 3 8.63 -29.10 -6.52
CA ASN A 3 7.97 -28.50 -5.38
C ASN A 3 7.54 -27.09 -5.79
N SER A 4 6.25 -26.86 -5.92
CA SER A 4 5.71 -25.52 -6.19
C SER A 4 6.00 -24.58 -5.02
N ILE A 5 6.44 -23.36 -5.30
CA ILE A 5 6.62 -22.29 -4.30
C ILE A 5 5.25 -21.97 -3.68
N SER A 6 5.18 -21.88 -2.35
CA SER A 6 3.91 -21.57 -1.69
C SER A 6 3.46 -20.13 -1.95
N THR A 7 2.15 -19.91 -2.01
CA THR A 7 1.56 -18.56 -2.19
C THR A 7 1.96 -17.58 -1.09
N LYS A 8 2.19 -18.07 0.13
CA LYS A 8 2.70 -17.26 1.25
C LYS A 8 4.10 -16.72 0.96
N GLU A 9 4.99 -17.57 0.46
CA GLU A 9 6.38 -17.19 0.15
C GLU A 9 6.44 -16.19 -1.00
N ILE A 10 5.61 -16.39 -2.03
CA ILE A 10 5.46 -15.46 -3.16
C ILE A 10 5.01 -14.08 -2.65
N LYS A 11 3.95 -14.02 -1.83
CA LYS A 11 3.46 -12.75 -1.29
C LYS A 11 4.53 -12.02 -0.47
N ILE A 12 5.26 -12.73 0.38
CA ILE A 12 6.34 -12.14 1.17
C ILE A 12 7.43 -11.57 0.27
N LEU A 13 7.83 -12.30 -0.77
CA LEU A 13 8.85 -11.86 -1.73
C LEU A 13 8.44 -10.57 -2.45
N PHE A 14 7.21 -10.54 -3.00
CA PHE A 14 6.70 -9.37 -3.71
C PHE A 14 6.59 -8.14 -2.81
N LEU A 15 6.08 -8.31 -1.59
CA LEU A 15 5.95 -7.22 -0.62
C LEU A 15 7.32 -6.67 -0.19
N ARG A 16 8.30 -7.54 0.07
CA ARG A 16 9.66 -7.10 0.44
C ARG A 16 10.44 -6.43 -0.69
N SER A 17 10.15 -6.83 -1.93
CA SER A 17 10.75 -6.23 -3.13
C SER A 17 10.04 -4.94 -3.56
N GLY A 18 8.93 -4.56 -2.90
CA GLY A 18 8.13 -3.39 -3.27
C GLY A 18 7.60 -3.46 -4.70
N GLY A 19 7.41 -4.66 -5.25
CA GLY A 19 7.02 -4.85 -6.66
C GLY A 19 8.04 -4.35 -7.68
N LYS A 20 9.31 -4.15 -7.30
CA LYS A 20 10.37 -3.66 -8.19
C LYS A 20 11.41 -4.73 -8.49
N CYS A 21 12.13 -4.56 -9.59
CA CYS A 21 13.26 -5.42 -9.93
C CYS A 21 14.38 -5.32 -8.89
N ALA A 22 14.92 -6.46 -8.45
CA ALA A 22 16.03 -6.54 -7.52
C ALA A 22 17.42 -6.35 -8.16
N PHE A 23 17.49 -6.18 -9.48
CA PHE A 23 18.73 -5.92 -10.19
C PHE A 23 19.28 -4.51 -9.84
N PRO A 24 20.60 -4.34 -9.64
CA PRO A 24 21.21 -3.04 -9.36
C PRO A 24 20.83 -2.01 -10.43
N GLU A 25 20.57 -0.77 -10.02
CA GLU A 25 20.19 0.34 -10.92
C GLU A 25 18.89 0.12 -11.72
N CYS A 26 18.17 -0.98 -11.50
CA CYS A 26 16.86 -1.21 -12.07
C CYS A 26 15.76 -0.71 -11.13
N GLU A 27 14.91 0.17 -11.63
CA GLU A 27 13.74 0.71 -10.91
C GLU A 27 12.41 0.30 -11.54
N LYS A 28 12.46 -0.65 -12.49
CA LYS A 28 11.28 -1.12 -13.21
C LYS A 28 10.26 -1.73 -12.23
N ILE A 29 9.02 -1.24 -12.29
CA ILE A 29 7.87 -1.79 -11.59
C ILE A 29 7.46 -3.07 -12.33
N LEU A 30 7.15 -4.12 -11.57
CA LEU A 30 6.90 -5.46 -12.08
C LEU A 30 5.41 -5.79 -12.21
N VAL A 31 4.60 -4.75 -12.27
CA VAL A 31 3.16 -4.78 -12.53
C VAL A 31 2.90 -3.73 -13.59
N GLU A 32 2.28 -4.15 -14.68
CA GLU A 32 1.72 -3.26 -15.69
C GLU A 32 0.27 -2.97 -15.31
N GLU A 33 -0.11 -1.71 -15.42
CA GLU A 33 -1.45 -1.24 -15.08
C GLU A 33 -2.48 -1.72 -16.10
N ALA A 34 -3.75 -1.69 -15.68
CA ALA A 34 -4.87 -2.00 -16.55
C ALA A 34 -4.95 -1.02 -17.73
N THR A 35 -5.41 -1.50 -18.88
CA THR A 35 -5.83 -0.63 -19.99
C THR A 35 -7.35 -0.50 -20.00
N ALA A 36 -7.91 0.30 -20.91
CA ALA A 36 -9.36 0.36 -21.11
C ALA A 36 -10.00 -0.99 -21.52
N LYS A 37 -9.18 -1.97 -21.93
CA LYS A 37 -9.64 -3.27 -22.47
C LYS A 37 -9.02 -4.47 -21.76
N ASP A 38 -7.96 -4.28 -20.98
CA ASP A 38 -7.15 -5.36 -20.40
C ASP A 38 -6.94 -5.15 -18.90
N GLU A 39 -6.93 -6.25 -18.16
CA GLU A 39 -6.62 -6.30 -16.73
C GLU A 39 -5.13 -6.03 -16.46
N PRO A 40 -4.75 -5.58 -15.24
CA PRO A 40 -3.35 -5.40 -14.89
C PRO A 40 -2.61 -6.75 -14.86
N VAL A 41 -1.33 -6.75 -15.21
CA VAL A 41 -0.54 -7.98 -15.33
C VAL A 41 0.76 -7.89 -14.54
N VAL A 42 1.07 -8.97 -13.83
CA VAL A 42 2.37 -9.11 -13.14
C VAL A 42 3.41 -9.61 -14.14
N ILE A 43 4.37 -8.76 -14.47
CA ILE A 43 5.48 -9.09 -15.38
C ILE A 43 6.71 -9.64 -14.64
N GLY A 44 6.72 -9.52 -13.31
CA GLY A 44 7.83 -9.98 -12.46
C GLY A 44 8.03 -11.48 -12.50
N GLN A 45 9.28 -11.90 -12.64
CA GLN A 45 9.70 -13.29 -12.63
C GLN A 45 10.48 -13.59 -11.35
N ILE A 46 10.23 -14.78 -10.79
CA ILE A 46 10.91 -15.26 -9.58
C ILE A 46 12.04 -16.17 -10.01
N ALA A 47 13.27 -15.81 -9.65
CA ALA A 47 14.43 -16.65 -9.85
C ALA A 47 14.90 -17.28 -8.53
N HIS A 48 15.37 -18.52 -8.60
CA HIS A 48 16.07 -19.17 -7.49
C HIS A 48 17.53 -18.72 -7.43
N ILE A 49 17.97 -18.26 -6.26
CA ILE A 49 19.38 -17.91 -6.01
C ILE A 49 20.24 -19.19 -6.04
N VAL A 50 19.85 -20.16 -5.22
CA VAL A 50 20.31 -21.56 -5.33
C VAL A 50 19.25 -22.32 -6.12
N ALA A 51 19.59 -22.89 -7.28
CA ALA A 51 18.64 -23.59 -8.15
C ALA A 51 17.78 -24.61 -7.41
N GLU A 52 16.56 -24.85 -7.89
CA GLU A 52 15.68 -25.89 -7.34
C GLU A 52 16.33 -27.28 -7.41
N SER A 53 16.93 -27.64 -8.55
CA SER A 53 17.64 -28.91 -8.72
C SER A 53 19.10 -28.81 -8.28
N ARG A 54 19.61 -29.88 -7.63
CA ARG A 54 21.04 -30.03 -7.31
C ARG A 54 21.95 -30.05 -8.54
N GLN A 55 21.42 -30.44 -9.70
CA GLN A 55 22.12 -30.41 -10.98
C GLN A 55 21.95 -29.08 -11.73
N GLY A 56 21.09 -28.18 -11.24
CA GLY A 56 20.83 -26.89 -11.85
C GLY A 56 21.96 -25.87 -11.63
N PRO A 57 21.89 -24.71 -12.31
CA PRO A 57 22.86 -23.63 -12.11
C PRO A 57 22.94 -23.24 -10.64
N ARG A 58 24.14 -23.24 -10.05
CA ARG A 58 24.34 -22.90 -8.61
C ARG A 58 23.69 -23.90 -7.62
N GLY A 59 23.28 -25.10 -8.07
CA GLY A 59 22.55 -26.08 -7.26
C GLY A 59 23.37 -26.87 -6.23
N LYS A 60 24.72 -26.79 -6.27
CA LYS A 60 25.65 -27.54 -5.40
C LYS A 60 25.65 -27.13 -3.92
N ASN A 61 24.80 -26.19 -3.52
CA ASN A 61 24.67 -25.79 -2.12
C ASN A 61 23.96 -26.88 -1.29
N GLU A 62 24.34 -27.08 -0.04
CA GLU A 62 23.78 -28.08 0.90
C GLU A 62 22.38 -27.71 1.45
N MET A 63 21.66 -26.86 0.74
CA MET A 63 20.31 -26.43 1.12
C MET A 63 19.28 -27.54 0.89
N SER A 64 18.38 -27.71 1.85
CA SER A 64 17.25 -28.66 1.76
C SER A 64 16.25 -28.24 0.67
N ASP A 65 15.49 -29.19 0.15
CA ASP A 65 14.52 -28.92 -0.92
C ASP A 65 13.39 -27.98 -0.46
N GLU A 66 13.08 -27.96 0.85
CA GLU A 66 12.11 -27.05 1.44
C GLU A 66 12.63 -25.61 1.51
N GLU A 67 13.92 -25.44 1.81
CA GLU A 67 14.55 -24.12 1.91
C GLU A 67 14.76 -23.47 0.54
N ARG A 68 14.92 -24.28 -0.52
CA ARG A 68 15.07 -23.77 -1.88
C ARG A 68 13.88 -22.94 -2.35
N ASN A 69 12.68 -23.25 -1.85
CA ASN A 69 11.45 -22.55 -2.21
C ASN A 69 11.02 -21.47 -1.21
N LYS A 70 11.84 -21.15 -0.22
CA LYS A 70 11.58 -20.04 0.70
C LYS A 70 11.95 -18.72 0.05
N HIS A 71 11.20 -17.66 0.37
CA HIS A 71 11.45 -16.28 -0.07
C HIS A 71 12.87 -15.78 0.24
N THR A 72 13.58 -16.42 1.18
CA THR A 72 14.99 -16.14 1.49
C THR A 72 15.95 -16.57 0.38
N ASN A 73 15.61 -17.61 -0.38
CA ASN A 73 16.37 -18.13 -1.52
C ASN A 73 15.83 -17.65 -2.88
N LEU A 74 14.77 -16.84 -2.88
CA LEU A 74 14.16 -16.33 -4.10
C LEU A 74 14.51 -14.85 -4.29
N ILE A 75 14.63 -14.44 -5.55
CA ILE A 75 14.84 -13.05 -5.94
C ILE A 75 13.84 -12.66 -7.03
N LEU A 76 13.30 -11.44 -6.95
CA LEU A 76 12.31 -10.93 -7.89
C LEU A 76 12.98 -10.05 -8.96
N LEU A 77 12.75 -10.34 -10.24
CA LEU A 77 13.42 -9.69 -11.37
C LEU A 77 12.43 -9.38 -12.50
N CYS A 78 12.79 -8.44 -13.37
CA CYS A 78 12.10 -8.28 -14.65
C CYS A 78 12.55 -9.36 -15.65
N PRO A 79 11.77 -9.61 -16.73
CA PRO A 79 12.09 -10.64 -17.71
C PRO A 79 13.51 -10.49 -18.29
N ASP A 80 13.94 -9.26 -18.57
CA ASP A 80 15.26 -8.96 -19.13
C ASP A 80 16.40 -9.43 -18.20
N HIS A 81 16.34 -9.03 -16.92
CA HIS A 81 17.37 -9.35 -15.94
C HIS A 81 17.30 -10.81 -15.47
N HIS A 82 16.12 -11.42 -15.50
CA HIS A 82 15.96 -12.85 -15.25
C HIS A 82 16.79 -13.67 -16.26
N VAL A 83 16.66 -13.37 -17.55
CA VAL A 83 17.43 -14.04 -18.61
C VAL A 83 18.93 -13.81 -18.45
N ILE A 84 19.36 -12.59 -18.09
CA ILE A 84 20.77 -12.24 -17.87
C ILE A 84 21.39 -13.10 -16.74
N ILE A 85 20.70 -13.19 -15.61
CA ILE A 85 21.20 -13.90 -14.42
C ILE A 85 21.25 -15.41 -14.64
N ASP A 86 20.27 -15.97 -15.36
CA ASP A 86 20.24 -17.39 -15.70
C ASP A 86 21.31 -17.76 -16.73
N SER A 87 21.59 -16.86 -17.68
CA SER A 87 22.59 -17.10 -18.73
C SER A 87 24.04 -16.94 -18.23
N GLN A 88 24.25 -16.24 -17.11
CA GLN A 88 25.59 -15.94 -16.56
C GLN A 88 25.77 -16.41 -15.11
N PRO A 89 25.68 -17.73 -14.83
CA PRO A 89 25.68 -18.25 -13.46
C PRO A 89 27.02 -18.10 -12.72
N TYR A 90 28.13 -17.91 -13.44
CA TYR A 90 29.46 -17.66 -12.84
C TYR A 90 29.62 -16.22 -12.37
N THR A 91 29.12 -15.25 -13.15
CA THR A 91 29.09 -13.83 -12.78
C THR A 91 28.10 -13.61 -11.64
N TYR A 92 26.88 -14.12 -11.80
CA TYR A 92 25.81 -14.02 -10.79
C TYR A 92 25.80 -15.26 -9.90
N SER A 93 26.90 -15.42 -9.16
CA SER A 93 27.04 -16.47 -8.15
C SER A 93 26.05 -16.28 -6.98
N VAL A 94 25.83 -17.34 -6.20
CA VAL A 94 24.97 -17.32 -4.99
C VAL A 94 25.24 -16.12 -4.08
N PRO A 95 26.50 -15.85 -3.64
CA PRO A 95 26.77 -14.73 -2.74
C PRO A 95 26.45 -13.37 -3.37
N VAL A 96 26.70 -13.20 -4.68
CA VAL A 96 26.39 -11.97 -5.41
C VAL A 96 24.88 -11.72 -5.40
N LEU A 97 24.07 -12.74 -5.72
CA LEU A 97 22.62 -12.63 -5.72
C LEU A 97 22.04 -12.38 -4.32
N GLN A 98 22.61 -13.01 -3.29
CA GLN A 98 22.22 -12.73 -1.89
C GLN A 98 22.50 -11.28 -1.51
N GLN A 99 23.67 -10.76 -1.90
CA GLN A 99 24.03 -9.36 -1.67
C GLN A 99 23.11 -8.40 -2.44
N MET A 100 22.84 -8.68 -3.71
CA MET A 100 21.90 -7.89 -4.53
C MET A 100 20.52 -7.82 -3.89
N LYS A 101 19.98 -8.96 -3.43
CA LYS A 101 18.70 -9.03 -2.73
C LYS A 101 18.71 -8.20 -1.44
N ALA A 102 19.77 -8.32 -0.63
CA ALA A 102 19.88 -7.58 0.63
C ALA A 102 19.90 -6.06 0.40
N ILE A 103 20.72 -5.59 -0.54
CA ILE A 103 20.80 -4.17 -0.91
C ILE A 103 19.45 -3.67 -1.43
N HIS A 104 18.78 -4.45 -2.27
CA HIS A 104 17.47 -4.08 -2.79
C HIS A 104 16.42 -3.95 -1.68
N GLU A 105 16.28 -4.95 -0.81
CA GLU A 105 15.31 -4.90 0.30
C GLU A 105 15.59 -3.75 1.27
N GLU A 106 16.87 -3.44 1.52
CA GLU A 106 17.26 -2.27 2.31
C GLU A 106 16.86 -0.96 1.62
N ARG A 107 17.09 -0.84 0.31
CA ARG A 107 16.65 0.32 -0.49
C ARG A 107 15.14 0.52 -0.44
N ILE A 108 14.35 -0.54 -0.58
CA ILE A 108 12.88 -0.48 -0.52
C ILE A 108 12.41 -0.01 0.86
N LYS A 109 12.96 -0.60 1.93
CA LYS A 109 12.65 -0.17 3.31
C LYS A 109 13.00 1.30 3.54
N ALA A 110 14.11 1.78 2.99
CA ALA A 110 14.50 3.18 3.09
C ALA A 110 13.58 4.11 2.29
N SER A 111 13.03 3.67 1.17
CA SER A 111 12.08 4.47 0.38
C SER A 111 10.69 4.55 1.00
N ASP A 112 10.21 3.50 1.67
CA ASP A 112 8.87 3.46 2.27
C ASP A 112 8.72 4.39 3.48
N GLY A 113 9.84 4.82 4.09
CA GLY A 113 9.87 5.83 5.16
C GLY A 113 9.66 7.27 4.67
N LYS A 114 9.58 7.51 3.35
CA LYS A 114 9.24 8.82 2.78
C LYS A 114 7.78 8.83 2.33
N ILE A 115 6.86 8.73 3.29
CA ILE A 115 5.53 9.29 3.06
C ILE A 115 5.78 10.78 2.81
N LYS A 116 5.77 11.21 1.55
CA LYS A 116 5.50 12.61 1.27
C LYS A 116 4.10 12.79 1.83
N GLU A 117 3.97 13.54 2.91
CA GLU A 117 2.72 14.22 3.18
C GLU A 117 2.47 15.12 1.96
N SER A 118 1.92 14.58 0.89
CA SER A 118 0.95 15.30 0.07
C SER A 118 -0.32 15.37 0.92
N GLY A 119 -0.19 15.99 2.09
CA GLY A 119 -1.31 16.61 2.74
C GLY A 119 -1.60 17.80 1.85
N ASP A 120 -2.75 17.78 1.19
CA ASP A 120 -3.51 19.01 1.04
C ASP A 120 -3.37 19.72 2.38
N THR A 121 -2.77 20.91 2.38
CA THR A 121 -2.60 21.69 3.60
C THR A 121 -4.01 21.87 4.13
N ILE A 122 -4.39 21.09 5.15
CA ILE A 122 -5.61 21.37 5.88
C ILE A 122 -5.27 22.67 6.59
N GLU A 123 -5.59 23.78 5.94
CA GLU A 123 -5.69 25.06 6.62
C GLU A 123 -6.66 24.78 7.76
N GLN A 124 -6.14 24.70 8.97
CA GLN A 124 -6.96 24.67 10.15
C GLN A 124 -7.61 26.04 10.20
N GLU A 125 -8.75 26.19 9.51
CA GLU A 125 -9.65 27.30 9.77
C GLU A 125 -10.08 27.14 11.23
N ILE A 126 -9.39 27.88 12.09
CA ILE A 126 -9.79 28.05 13.48
C ILE A 126 -11.12 28.79 13.41
N MET A 127 -12.20 28.03 13.42
CA MET A 127 -13.52 28.56 13.70
C MET A 127 -13.48 29.10 15.12
N TYR A 128 -13.19 30.39 15.25
CA TYR A 128 -13.43 31.13 16.49
C TYR A 128 -14.94 31.12 16.72
N SER A 129 -15.41 30.09 17.41
CA SER A 129 -16.74 30.12 18.00
C SER A 129 -16.77 31.36 18.88
N THR A 130 -17.59 32.34 18.53
CA THR A 130 -17.81 33.59 19.27
C THR A 130 -18.59 33.31 20.55
N LEU A 131 -18.14 32.35 21.35
CA LEU A 131 -18.59 32.19 22.71
C LEU A 131 -17.88 33.27 23.52
N LEU A 132 -18.52 34.44 23.58
CA LEU A 132 -18.24 35.37 24.66
C LEU A 132 -18.51 34.62 25.96
N PRO A 133 -17.53 34.47 26.86
CA PRO A 133 -17.79 33.87 28.15
C PRO A 133 -18.83 34.71 28.86
N LEU A 134 -19.98 34.12 29.16
CA LEU A 134 -20.95 34.71 30.10
C LEU A 134 -20.26 34.76 31.46
N THR A 135 -19.67 35.90 31.78
CA THR A 135 -18.97 36.09 33.06
C THR A 135 -19.94 36.07 34.23
N HIS A 136 -21.22 36.38 33.99
CA HIS A 136 -22.27 36.39 35.00
C HIS A 136 -23.59 35.95 34.38
N VAL A 137 -24.32 35.08 35.09
CA VAL A 137 -25.69 34.70 34.74
C VAL A 137 -26.62 35.82 35.23
N PRO A 138 -27.54 36.35 34.42
CA PRO A 138 -28.46 37.39 34.87
C PRO A 138 -29.36 36.84 36.00
N GLU A 139 -29.68 37.71 36.96
CA GLU A 139 -30.46 37.34 38.15
C GLU A 139 -31.90 36.92 37.81
N ALA A 140 -32.40 37.29 36.63
CA ALA A 140 -33.65 36.78 36.07
C ALA A 140 -33.50 36.55 34.56
N VAL A 141 -34.03 35.41 34.09
CA VAL A 141 -34.20 35.09 32.68
C VAL A 141 -35.69 35.23 32.37
N PHE A 142 -36.05 36.20 31.54
CA PHE A 142 -37.43 36.37 31.10
C PHE A 142 -37.68 35.51 29.87
N VAL A 143 -38.66 34.61 29.98
CA VAL A 143 -39.19 33.84 28.87
C VAL A 143 -40.40 34.61 28.34
N ALA A 144 -40.40 34.94 27.05
CA ALA A 144 -41.60 35.44 26.41
C ALA A 144 -42.63 34.30 26.31
N GLU A 145 -43.92 34.59 26.46
CA GLU A 145 -44.97 33.62 26.18
C GLU A 145 -44.83 33.17 24.72
N CYS A 146 -44.33 31.96 24.53
CA CYS A 146 -44.22 31.36 23.21
C CYS A 146 -45.61 30.83 22.85
N ALA A 147 -46.21 31.34 21.77
CA ALA A 147 -47.49 30.86 21.28
C ALA A 147 -47.41 29.45 20.65
N PHE A 148 -46.20 28.89 20.53
CA PHE A 148 -45.95 27.58 19.95
C PHE A 148 -46.12 26.48 21.00
N ASP A 149 -47.05 25.55 20.74
CA ASP A 149 -47.19 24.32 21.51
C ASP A 149 -46.21 23.24 21.01
N ASP A 150 -45.90 22.26 21.86
CA ASP A 150 -44.98 21.15 21.52
C ASP A 150 -45.46 20.32 20.30
N GLY A 151 -46.72 20.45 19.90
CA GLY A 151 -47.31 19.83 18.71
C GLY A 151 -47.11 20.62 17.41
N GLU A 152 -46.65 21.88 17.47
CA GLU A 152 -46.30 22.68 16.29
C GLU A 152 -44.95 22.30 15.70
N GLU A 153 -44.02 21.81 16.53
CA GLU A 153 -42.73 21.28 16.04
C GLU A 153 -42.96 20.08 15.11
N GLU A 154 -43.89 19.19 15.45
CA GLU A 154 -44.24 18.01 14.63
C GLU A 154 -44.88 18.43 13.30
N ARG A 155 -45.70 19.49 13.30
CA ARG A 155 -46.26 20.07 12.07
C ARG A 155 -45.17 20.67 11.18
N VAL A 156 -44.21 21.37 11.76
CA VAL A 156 -43.08 21.94 11.02
C VAL A 156 -42.19 20.84 10.43
N ARG A 157 -41.92 19.76 11.19
CA ARG A 157 -41.18 18.58 10.67
C ARG A 157 -41.84 17.93 9.46
N GLN A 158 -43.17 17.89 9.41
CA GLN A 158 -43.90 17.32 8.27
C GLN A 158 -43.84 18.18 7.01
N VAL A 159 -43.56 19.48 7.14
CA VAL A 159 -43.49 20.43 6.01
C VAL A 159 -42.06 20.61 5.52
N ILE A 160 -41.05 20.34 6.36
CA ILE A 160 -39.64 20.48 5.98
C ILE A 160 -39.19 19.22 5.23
N GLU A 161 -38.89 19.39 3.95
CA GLU A 161 -38.24 18.34 3.14
C GLU A 161 -36.73 18.37 3.40
N TYR A 162 -36.21 17.30 4.01
CA TYR A 162 -34.77 17.15 4.24
C TYR A 162 -34.14 16.44 3.03
N PRO A 163 -33.03 16.94 2.46
CA PRO A 163 -32.33 16.25 1.39
C PRO A 163 -31.74 14.93 1.91
N GLU A 164 -31.97 13.83 1.20
CA GLU A 164 -31.55 12.48 1.64
C GLU A 164 -30.03 12.31 1.65
N LYS A 165 -29.30 13.13 0.88
CA LYS A 165 -27.84 13.10 0.84
C LYS A 165 -27.26 14.29 1.59
N ARG A 166 -26.48 14.01 2.64
CA ARG A 166 -25.71 15.01 3.40
C ARG A 166 -24.77 15.86 2.55
N THR A 167 -24.44 15.43 1.33
CA THR A 167 -23.57 16.14 0.38
C THR A 167 -24.28 17.26 -0.38
N GLU A 168 -25.62 17.35 -0.32
CA GLU A 168 -26.39 18.38 -1.04
C GLU A 168 -26.60 19.67 -0.23
N LEU A 169 -26.16 19.69 1.05
CA LEU A 169 -26.16 20.88 1.90
C LEU A 169 -24.94 21.80 1.65
N ALA A 170 -23.98 21.37 0.81
CA ALA A 170 -22.85 22.19 0.39
C ALA A 170 -23.09 22.67 -1.04
N GLY A 171 -23.77 23.80 -1.16
CA GLY A 171 -24.16 24.40 -2.43
C GLY A 171 -24.30 25.91 -2.38
N CYS A 172 -23.31 26.60 -1.80
CA CYS A 172 -22.79 27.93 -2.17
C CYS A 172 -21.67 28.32 -1.21
#